data_AF-A0AAD8EM72-F1
#
_entry.id   AF-A0AAD8EM72-F1
#
_cell.length_a   1.000
_cell.length_b   1.000
_cell.length_c   1.000
_cell.angle_alpha   90.00
_cell.angle_beta   90.00
_cell.angle_gamma   90.00
#
_symmetry.space_group_name_H-M   'P 1'
#
loop_
_entity.id
_entity.type
_entity.pdbx_description
1 polymer ?
#
loop_
_entity_poly.entity_id
_entity_poly.type
_entity_poly.pdbx_seq_one_letter_code
_entity_poly.pdbx_strand_id
1 'polypeptide(L)'
;MDYLISLGSFPNYEITVWSWRNGDKLTSQETGMRGTHHIFSCSPYSPPVVAQTTVHSTAVILWEVHICFKNCLLTKLEFNIDSATPPCKFTWTPDGALIIISATGRIFMIDIEKRKLQYIFNWTGSCKNIIPDINWYEGGIVISGPDGDVKHFKRIGPTEWEISWSVSPENHFLALATCLGRDHIVGLSYK
;
A
#
# COMPACT_ATOMS: atom_id res chain seq x y z
N MET A 1 -5.42 14.54 16.21
CA MET A 1 -4.03 14.68 16.69
C MET A 1 -3.16 14.23 15.54
N ASP A 2 -2.12 14.99 15.25
CA ASP A 2 -1.29 14.77 14.07
C ASP A 2 0.01 14.10 14.52
N TYR A 3 0.36 12.99 13.86
CA TYR A 3 1.53 12.20 14.18
C TYR A 3 2.43 12.12 12.97
N LEU A 4 3.73 12.12 13.21
CA LEU A 4 4.74 11.88 12.20
C LEU A 4 5.31 10.49 12.42
N ILE A 5 5.46 9.74 11.34
CA ILE A 5 6.15 8.45 11.32
C ILE A 5 7.48 8.67 10.62
N SER A 6 8.57 8.22 11.25
CA SER A 6 9.88 8.20 10.61
C SER A 6 10.47 6.80 10.65
N LEU A 7 11.38 6.55 9.71
CA LEU A 7 12.22 5.35 9.69
C LEU A 7 13.66 5.76 10.02
N GLY A 8 14.30 5.02 10.92
CA GLY A 8 15.72 5.12 11.23
C GLY A 8 16.59 4.59 10.08
N SER A 9 17.91 4.63 10.28
CA SER A 9 18.88 4.17 9.28
C SER A 9 19.30 2.70 9.49
N PHE A 10 20.04 2.19 8.50
CA PHE A 10 20.75 0.92 8.60
C PHE A 10 21.61 0.84 9.88
N PRO A 11 21.72 -0.34 10.54
CA PRO A 11 21.21 -1.65 10.12
C PRO A 11 19.81 -2.02 10.61
N ASN A 12 19.30 -1.36 11.66
CA ASN A 12 18.13 -1.86 12.38
C ASN A 12 16.80 -1.30 11.87
N TYR A 13 16.81 -0.18 11.12
CA TYR A 13 15.64 0.48 10.57
C TYR A 13 14.50 0.58 11.59
N GLU A 14 14.68 1.45 12.59
CA GLU A 14 13.71 1.66 13.67
C GLU A 14 12.52 2.51 13.18
N ILE A 15 11.29 2.00 13.30
CA ILE A 15 10.10 2.83 13.08
C ILE A 15 9.84 3.65 14.34
N THR A 16 9.66 4.96 14.19
CA THR A 16 9.42 5.88 15.30
C THR A 16 8.16 6.70 15.07
N VAL A 17 7.34 6.82 16.12
CA VAL A 17 6.16 7.68 16.15
C VAL A 17 6.47 8.94 16.93
N TRP A 18 6.19 10.09 16.32
CA TRP A 18 6.40 11.40 16.91
C TRP A 18 5.07 12.14 17.02
N SER A 19 4.93 12.94 18.08
CA SER A 19 3.90 13.96 18.14
C SER A 19 4.32 15.14 17.25
N TRP A 20 3.60 15.37 16.16
CA TRP A 20 3.95 16.41 15.20
C TRP A 20 3.96 17.82 15.82
N ARG A 21 3.05 18.06 16.77
CA ARG A 21 2.85 19.40 17.34
C ARG A 21 3.99 19.88 18.24
N ASN A 22 4.62 18.96 18.98
CA ASN A 22 5.67 19.32 19.95
C ASN A 22 7.02 18.64 19.69
N GLY A 23 7.09 17.72 18.74
CA GLY A 23 8.31 17.01 18.39
C GLY A 23 8.69 15.88 19.35
N ASP A 24 7.82 15.55 20.32
CA ASP A 24 8.12 14.49 21.28
C ASP A 24 8.12 13.11 20.60
N LYS A 25 9.17 12.33 20.86
CA LYS A 25 9.21 10.90 20.52
C LYS A 25 8.24 10.16 21.44
N LEU A 26 7.20 9.55 20.86
CA LEU A 26 6.18 8.83 21.62
C LEU A 26 6.59 7.37 21.86
N THR A 27 7.07 6.69 20.82
CA THR A 27 7.53 5.31 20.89
C THR A 27 8.37 4.95 19.66
N SER A 28 9.12 3.86 19.75
CA SER A 28 9.86 3.32 18.62
C SER A 28 10.11 1.83 18.76
N GLN A 29 10.28 1.16 17.61
CA GLN A 29 10.50 -0.27 17.55
C GLN A 29 11.35 -0.65 16.34
N GLU A 30 12.22 -1.64 16.49
CA GLU A 30 12.97 -2.20 15.35
C GLU A 30 12.02 -2.90 14.38
N THR A 31 12.15 -2.61 13.09
CA THR A 31 11.21 -3.18 12.10
C THR A 31 11.50 -4.65 11.80
N GLY A 32 12.77 -5.04 11.87
CA GLY A 32 13.27 -6.36 11.46
C GLY A 32 13.32 -6.55 9.94
N MET A 33 12.90 -5.55 9.15
CA MET A 33 13.05 -5.59 7.70
C MET A 33 14.49 -5.31 7.29
N ARG A 34 14.94 -6.04 6.27
CA ARG A 34 16.21 -5.80 5.60
C ARG A 34 15.94 -5.20 4.23
N GLY A 35 16.73 -4.19 3.86
CA GLY A 35 16.64 -3.50 2.57
C GLY A 35 16.78 -1.99 2.76
N THR A 36 17.16 -1.28 1.70
CA THR A 36 17.34 0.18 1.71
C THR A 36 16.12 0.92 1.17
N HIS A 37 15.33 0.26 0.32
CA HIS A 37 14.17 0.83 -0.36
C HIS A 37 12.89 0.36 0.33
N HIS A 38 12.47 1.11 1.34
CA HIS A 38 11.22 0.88 2.04
C HIS A 38 10.08 1.65 1.36
N ILE A 39 8.92 1.01 1.32
CA ILE A 39 7.67 1.60 0.87
C ILE A 39 6.75 1.69 2.07
N PHE A 40 6.15 2.87 2.28
CA PHE A 40 5.21 3.12 3.37
C PHE A 40 3.87 3.60 2.83
N SER A 41 2.80 3.25 3.53
CA SER A 41 1.49 3.84 3.32
C SER A 41 0.72 3.89 4.64
N CYS A 42 0.18 5.05 4.98
CA CYS A 42 -0.62 5.25 6.18
C CYS A 42 -2.10 5.06 5.88
N SER A 43 -2.81 4.34 6.74
CA SER A 43 -4.26 4.22 6.63
C SER A 43 -4.92 5.59 6.89
N PRO A 44 -6.04 5.89 6.23
CA PRO A 44 -6.80 7.11 6.48
C PRO A 44 -7.73 6.99 7.71
N TYR A 45 -7.67 5.89 8.47
CA TYR A 45 -8.58 5.60 9.59
C TYR A 45 -7.93 5.76 10.96
N SER A 46 -8.78 5.79 11.99
CA SER A 46 -8.37 5.68 13.39
C SER A 46 -8.80 4.31 13.95
N PRO A 47 -7.93 3.56 14.63
CA PRO A 47 -6.52 3.87 14.88
C PRO A 47 -5.66 3.84 13.59
N PRO A 48 -4.64 4.71 13.48
CA PRO A 48 -3.80 4.72 12.30
C PRO A 48 -2.97 3.44 12.21
N VAL A 49 -2.87 2.93 10.99
CA VAL A 49 -2.06 1.75 10.66
C VAL A 49 -1.07 2.14 9.57
N VAL A 50 0.20 1.81 9.79
CA VAL A 50 1.26 2.05 8.80
C VAL A 50 1.61 0.73 8.14
N ALA A 51 1.37 0.63 6.84
CA ALA A 51 1.87 -0.47 6.02
C ALA A 51 3.32 -0.19 5.63
N GLN A 52 4.17 -1.21 5.73
CA GLN A 52 5.58 -1.16 5.34
C GLN A 52 5.93 -2.40 4.51
N THR A 53 6.79 -2.25 3.52
CA THR A 53 7.55 -3.36 2.90
C THR A 53 8.87 -2.86 2.32
N THR A 54 9.66 -3.76 1.71
CA THR A 54 10.83 -3.41 0.91
C THR A 54 10.75 -4.05 -0.47
N VAL A 55 11.42 -3.44 -1.47
CA VAL A 55 11.36 -3.82 -2.89
C VAL A 55 11.75 -5.30 -3.18
N HIS A 56 12.40 -6.00 -2.24
CA HIS A 56 12.82 -7.39 -2.38
C HIS A 56 12.30 -8.32 -1.29
N SER A 57 11.51 -7.80 -0.34
CA SER A 57 10.94 -8.59 0.74
C SER A 57 9.53 -9.05 0.36
N THR A 58 9.22 -10.31 0.61
CA THR A 58 7.85 -10.84 0.51
C THR A 58 7.02 -10.50 1.74
N ALA A 59 7.65 -10.03 2.81
CA ALA A 59 6.99 -9.63 4.04
C ALA A 59 6.40 -8.21 3.91
N VAL A 60 5.16 -8.08 4.36
CA VAL A 60 4.47 -6.81 4.59
C VAL A 60 4.20 -6.73 6.09
N ILE A 61 4.67 -5.64 6.70
CA ILE A 61 4.43 -5.38 8.12
C ILE A 61 3.39 -4.27 8.22
N LEU A 62 2.38 -4.49 9.05
CA LEU A 62 1.44 -3.46 9.48
C LEU A 62 1.77 -3.05 10.92
N TRP A 63 1.87 -1.75 11.13
CA TRP A 63 2.11 -1.15 12.44
C TRP A 63 0.83 -0.47 12.91
N GLU A 64 0.11 -1.08 13.84
CA GLU A 64 -1.03 -0.43 14.47
C GLU A 64 -0.52 0.54 15.53
N VAL A 65 -0.94 1.79 15.43
CA VAL A 65 -0.51 2.86 16.33
C VAL A 65 -1.65 3.14 17.32
N HIS A 66 -1.51 2.64 18.54
CA HIS A 66 -2.51 2.81 19.60
C HIS A 66 -2.06 3.91 20.55
N ILE A 67 -2.83 4.99 20.66
CA ILE A 67 -2.45 6.17 21.46
C ILE A 67 -3.49 6.44 22.54
N CYS A 68 -3.00 6.56 23.77
CA CYS A 68 -3.79 6.93 24.94
C CYS A 68 -3.05 8.01 25.74
N PHE A 69 -3.52 9.26 25.64
CA PHE A 69 -2.86 10.44 26.21
C PHE A 69 -1.40 10.60 25.78
N LYS A 70 -0.45 10.27 26.67
CA LYS A 70 1.01 10.35 26.42
C LYS A 70 1.63 8.99 26.10
N ASN A 71 0.86 7.91 26.21
CA ASN A 71 1.34 6.56 25.95
C ASN A 71 1.01 6.18 24.51
N CYS A 72 2.01 5.70 23.78
CA CYS A 72 1.85 5.15 22.44
C CYS A 72 2.35 3.71 22.43
N LEU A 73 1.49 2.80 22.00
CA LEU A 73 1.81 1.40 21.77
C LEU A 73 1.85 1.13 20.27
N LEU A 74 2.95 0.55 19.80
CA LEU A 74 3.07 0.01 18.46
C LEU A 74 2.83 -1.50 18.51
N THR A 75 1.85 -1.97 17.75
CA THR A 75 1.61 -3.40 17.55
C THR A 75 2.06 -3.79 16.15
N LYS A 76 2.97 -4.77 16.07
CA LYS A 76 3.47 -5.32 14.82
C LYS A 76 2.60 -6.50 14.36
N LEU A 77 2.08 -6.43 13.14
CA LEU A 77 1.46 -7.55 12.42
C LEU A 77 2.27 -7.84 11.16
N GLU A 78 2.63 -9.10 10.92
CA GLU A 78 3.46 -9.49 9.78
C GLU A 78 2.72 -10.47 8.88
N PHE A 79 2.71 -10.18 7.59
CA PHE A 79 2.09 -10.99 6.54
C PHE A 79 3.14 -11.34 5.50
N ASN A 80 3.19 -12.60 5.09
CA ASN A 80 4.05 -13.04 3.99
C ASN A 80 3.21 -13.22 2.73
N ILE A 81 3.50 -12.40 1.72
CA ILE A 81 2.97 -12.57 0.37
C ILE A 81 3.78 -13.67 -0.30
N ASP A 82 3.14 -14.48 -1.15
CA ASP A 82 3.75 -15.63 -1.82
C ASP A 82 5.16 -15.32 -2.37
N SER A 83 6.09 -16.26 -2.16
CA SER A 83 7.54 -16.05 -2.25
C SER A 83 8.06 -15.73 -3.65
N ALA A 84 7.24 -15.97 -4.67
CA ALA A 84 7.63 -15.76 -6.06
C ALA A 84 7.63 -14.28 -6.49
N THR A 85 6.88 -13.39 -5.82
CA THR A 85 6.65 -12.03 -6.33
C THR A 85 6.56 -10.99 -5.21
N PRO A 86 7.56 -10.09 -5.05
CA PRO A 86 7.53 -9.11 -3.98
C PRO A 86 6.42 -8.06 -4.22
N PRO A 87 5.78 -7.57 -3.15
CA PRO A 87 4.91 -6.39 -3.20
C PRO A 87 5.70 -5.17 -3.68
N CYS A 88 5.05 -4.34 -4.50
CA CYS A 88 5.67 -3.11 -5.01
C CYS A 88 4.90 -1.85 -4.64
N LYS A 89 3.57 -1.92 -4.47
CA LYS A 89 2.72 -0.76 -4.14
C LYS A 89 1.50 -1.17 -3.31
N PHE A 90 0.91 -0.16 -2.66
CA PHE A 90 -0.20 -0.29 -1.73
C PHE A 90 -1.28 0.75 -2.00
N THR A 91 -2.54 0.40 -1.73
CA THR A 91 -3.59 1.39 -1.53
C THR A 91 -4.51 0.96 -0.41
N TRP A 92 -5.04 1.92 0.33
CA TRP A 92 -6.06 1.69 1.35
C TRP A 92 -7.45 1.76 0.74
N THR A 93 -8.34 0.90 1.22
CA THR A 93 -9.75 0.94 0.88
C THR A 93 -10.54 1.79 1.90
N PRO A 94 -11.72 2.33 1.52
CA PRO A 94 -12.67 3.02 2.38
C PRO A 94 -13.05 2.28 3.67
N ASP A 95 -13.01 0.95 3.65
CA ASP A 95 -13.34 0.06 4.76
C ASP A 95 -12.10 -0.40 5.58
N GLY A 96 -10.92 0.17 5.32
CA GLY A 96 -9.73 -0.08 6.15
C GLY A 96 -8.92 -1.31 5.78
N ALA A 97 -9.24 -1.98 4.67
CA ALA A 97 -8.40 -3.04 4.12
C ALA A 97 -7.22 -2.45 3.33
N LEU A 98 -6.13 -3.22 3.26
CA LEU A 98 -4.97 -2.87 2.46
C LEU A 98 -4.95 -3.71 1.19
N ILE A 99 -4.95 -3.06 0.01
CA ILE A 99 -4.77 -3.73 -1.27
C ILE A 99 -3.30 -3.58 -1.70
N ILE A 100 -2.73 -4.68 -2.17
CA ILE A 100 -1.32 -4.81 -2.49
C ILE A 100 -1.19 -5.36 -3.89
N ILE A 101 -0.31 -4.77 -4.69
CA ILE A 101 0.05 -5.27 -6.02
C ILE A 101 1.51 -5.70 -6.04
N SER A 102 1.77 -6.89 -6.59
CA SER A 102 3.13 -7.37 -6.84
C SER A 102 3.67 -6.83 -8.16
N ALA A 103 4.99 -6.89 -8.33
CA ALA A 103 5.65 -6.48 -9.58
C ALA A 103 5.16 -7.28 -10.81
N THR A 104 4.60 -8.48 -10.63
CA THR A 104 4.04 -9.30 -11.71
C THR A 104 2.56 -9.05 -11.95
N GLY A 105 1.95 -8.10 -11.23
CA GLY A 105 0.52 -7.81 -11.33
C GLY A 105 -0.37 -8.80 -10.58
N ARG A 106 0.11 -9.49 -9.53
CA ARG A 106 -0.78 -10.22 -8.61
C ARG A 106 -1.34 -9.26 -7.57
N ILE A 107 -2.63 -9.37 -7.27
CA ILE A 107 -3.32 -8.48 -6.33
C ILE A 107 -3.74 -9.28 -5.10
N PHE A 108 -3.41 -8.73 -3.94
CA PHE A 108 -3.76 -9.27 -2.63
C PHE A 108 -4.51 -8.23 -1.80
N MET A 109 -5.28 -8.70 -0.84
CA MET A 109 -5.96 -7.87 0.15
C MET A 109 -5.64 -8.37 1.55
N ILE A 110 -5.32 -7.45 2.45
CA ILE A 110 -5.20 -7.74 3.88
C ILE A 110 -6.41 -7.12 4.58
N ASP A 111 -7.22 -7.99 5.17
CA ASP A 111 -8.24 -7.62 6.15
C ASP A 111 -7.55 -7.57 7.52
N ILE A 112 -7.40 -6.36 8.07
CA ILE A 112 -6.65 -6.12 9.31
C ILE A 112 -7.40 -6.69 10.51
N GLU A 113 -8.71 -6.45 10.57
CA GLU A 113 -9.55 -6.92 11.68
C GLU A 113 -9.54 -8.45 11.76
N LYS A 114 -9.67 -9.12 10.61
CA LYS A 114 -9.61 -10.59 10.53
C LYS A 114 -8.18 -11.14 10.52
N ARG A 115 -7.16 -10.26 10.49
CA ARG A 115 -5.74 -10.59 10.32
C ARG A 115 -5.52 -11.61 9.20
N LYS A 116 -6.18 -11.38 8.06
CA LYS A 116 -6.24 -12.35 6.96
C LYS A 116 -5.73 -11.76 5.67
N LEU A 117 -4.69 -12.38 5.12
CA LEU A 117 -4.23 -12.15 3.75
C LEU A 117 -5.08 -12.99 2.78
N GLN A 118 -5.54 -12.36 1.70
CA GLN A 118 -6.35 -13.00 0.66
C GLN A 118 -5.78 -12.65 -0.72
N TYR A 119 -5.63 -13.64 -1.58
CA TYR A 119 -5.40 -13.42 -3.00
C TYR A 119 -6.73 -13.05 -3.66
N ILE A 120 -6.72 -12.01 -4.50
CA ILE A 120 -7.93 -11.54 -5.18
C ILE A 120 -7.92 -12.00 -6.65
N PHE A 121 -7.02 -11.46 -7.46
CA PHE A 121 -6.87 -11.82 -8.86
C PHE A 121 -5.45 -11.52 -9.36
N ASN A 122 -5.16 -11.95 -10.58
CA ASN A 122 -3.93 -11.65 -11.28
C ASN A 122 -4.26 -10.81 -12.51
N TRP A 123 -3.44 -9.80 -12.76
CA TRP A 123 -3.52 -8.98 -13.95
C TRP A 123 -3.40 -9.85 -15.22
N THR A 124 -4.33 -9.69 -16.13
CA THR A 124 -4.33 -10.36 -17.43
C THR A 124 -3.78 -9.40 -18.49
N GLY A 125 -2.68 -9.80 -19.14
CA GLY A 125 -2.00 -8.99 -20.15
C GLY A 125 -0.56 -9.45 -20.41
N SER A 126 0.07 -8.90 -21.44
CA SER A 126 1.48 -9.16 -21.75
C SER A 126 2.38 -8.38 -20.79
N CYS A 127 3.06 -9.04 -19.86
CA CYS A 127 3.99 -8.36 -18.96
C CYS A 127 5.16 -7.73 -19.73
N LYS A 128 5.28 -6.41 -19.68
CA LYS A 128 6.40 -5.63 -20.26
C LYS A 128 7.45 -5.25 -19.22
N ASN A 129 7.41 -5.87 -18.03
CA ASN A 129 8.26 -5.55 -16.88
C ASN A 129 8.14 -4.09 -16.40
N ILE A 130 6.98 -3.46 -16.59
CA ILE A 130 6.67 -2.14 -16.02
C ILE A 130 6.27 -2.35 -14.55
N ILE A 131 6.80 -1.53 -13.65
CA ILE A 131 6.41 -1.56 -12.23
C ILE A 131 5.00 -1.00 -12.13
N PRO A 132 4.02 -1.80 -11.67
CA PRO A 132 2.65 -1.33 -11.61
C PRO A 132 2.46 -0.32 -10.48
N ASP A 133 1.43 0.50 -10.62
CA ASP A 133 0.98 1.43 -9.59
C ASP A 133 -0.51 1.27 -9.34
N ILE A 134 -0.95 1.51 -8.11
CA ILE A 134 -2.33 1.24 -7.68
C ILE A 134 -2.84 2.37 -6.79
N ASN A 135 -4.08 2.78 -7.03
CA ASN A 135 -4.80 3.71 -6.17
C ASN A 135 -6.27 3.31 -6.04
N TRP A 136 -6.88 3.69 -4.92
CA TRP A 136 -8.33 3.61 -4.78
C TRP A 136 -9.04 4.72 -5.57
N TYR A 137 -10.11 4.36 -6.28
CA TYR A 137 -10.92 5.27 -7.07
C TYR A 137 -12.37 4.77 -7.21
N GLU A 138 -13.34 5.61 -6.88
CA GLU A 138 -14.78 5.39 -7.10
C GLU A 138 -15.29 3.96 -6.79
N GLY A 139 -15.10 3.51 -5.55
CA GLY A 139 -15.58 2.18 -5.13
C GLY A 139 -14.79 1.00 -5.71
N GLY A 140 -13.63 1.28 -6.28
CA GLY A 140 -12.75 0.29 -6.87
C GLY A 140 -11.28 0.69 -6.80
N ILE A 141 -10.45 -0.01 -7.57
CA ILE A 141 -9.02 0.26 -7.71
C ILE A 141 -8.71 0.62 -9.16
N VAL A 142 -7.92 1.65 -9.36
CA VAL A 142 -7.27 1.93 -10.64
C VAL A 142 -5.84 1.46 -10.57
N ILE A 143 -5.42 0.71 -11.59
CA ILE A 143 -4.08 0.14 -11.68
C ILE A 143 -3.45 0.55 -13.02
N SER A 144 -2.25 1.10 -12.97
CA SER A 144 -1.33 1.14 -14.11
C SER A 144 -0.61 -0.20 -14.13
N GLY A 145 -0.95 -1.05 -15.10
CA GLY A 145 -0.56 -2.44 -15.14
C GLY A 145 0.86 -2.68 -15.65
N PRO A 146 1.38 -3.91 -15.47
CA PRO A 146 2.71 -4.30 -15.96
C PRO A 146 2.81 -4.38 -17.50
N ASP A 147 1.68 -4.30 -18.22
CA ASP A 147 1.58 -4.24 -19.68
C ASP A 147 1.54 -2.80 -20.23
N GLY A 148 1.46 -1.80 -19.34
CA GLY A 148 1.34 -0.38 -19.66
C GLY A 148 -0.11 0.12 -19.78
N ASP A 149 -1.10 -0.78 -19.72
CA ASP A 149 -2.51 -0.38 -19.75
C ASP A 149 -2.97 0.08 -18.37
N VAL A 150 -3.96 0.96 -18.36
CA VAL A 150 -4.65 1.38 -17.13
C VAL A 150 -6.01 0.71 -17.08
N LYS A 151 -6.30 -0.03 -16.02
CA LYS A 151 -7.61 -0.66 -15.80
C LYS A 151 -8.19 -0.22 -14.48
N HIS A 152 -9.49 0.03 -14.46
CA HIS A 152 -10.26 0.19 -13.24
C HIS A 152 -11.04 -1.09 -12.95
N PHE A 153 -10.88 -1.58 -11.73
CA PHE A 153 -11.58 -2.75 -11.23
C PHE A 153 -12.55 -2.32 -10.15
N LYS A 154 -13.82 -2.65 -10.35
CA LYS A 154 -14.88 -2.39 -9.38
C LYS A 154 -15.11 -3.63 -8.53
N ARG A 155 -15.27 -3.44 -7.23
CA ARG A 155 -15.59 -4.53 -6.30
C ARG A 155 -17.08 -4.87 -6.42
N ILE A 156 -17.39 -6.09 -6.86
CA ILE A 156 -18.78 -6.59 -7.00
C ILE A 156 -19.17 -7.56 -5.87
N GLY A 157 -18.19 -8.18 -5.22
CA GLY A 157 -18.40 -9.05 -4.07
C GLY A 157 -17.28 -8.91 -3.04
N PRO A 158 -17.24 -9.78 -2.01
CA PRO A 158 -16.18 -9.76 -1.01
C PRO A 158 -14.78 -9.98 -1.60
N THR A 159 -14.68 -10.84 -2.61
CA THR A 159 -13.44 -11.21 -3.31
C THR A 159 -13.55 -11.07 -4.83
N GLU A 160 -14.73 -10.70 -5.33
CA GLU A 160 -15.02 -10.64 -6.76
C GLU A 160 -14.88 -9.21 -7.27
N TRP A 161 -14.14 -9.08 -8.37
CA TRP A 161 -13.81 -7.81 -9.00
C TRP A 161 -14.02 -7.92 -10.50
N GLU A 162 -14.56 -6.88 -11.09
CA GLU A 162 -14.79 -6.78 -12.54
C GLU A 162 -14.09 -5.56 -13.12
N ILE A 163 -13.67 -5.63 -14.38
CA ILE A 163 -13.12 -4.48 -15.08
C ILE A 163 -14.27 -3.56 -15.45
N SER A 164 -14.28 -2.35 -14.90
CA SER A 164 -15.27 -1.33 -15.28
C SER A 164 -14.89 -0.62 -16.57
N TRP A 165 -13.60 -0.32 -16.74
CA TRP A 165 -13.05 0.32 -17.93
C TRP A 165 -11.55 0.07 -18.06
N SER A 166 -11.02 0.26 -19.27
CA SER A 166 -9.60 0.10 -19.61
C SER A 166 -9.18 1.18 -20.61
N VAL A 167 -7.96 1.68 -20.46
CA VAL A 167 -7.33 2.67 -21.36
C VAL A 167 -5.90 2.23 -21.66
N SER A 168 -5.51 2.26 -22.93
CA SER A 168 -4.14 2.03 -23.37
C SER A 168 -3.49 3.36 -23.73
N PRO A 169 -2.72 3.99 -22.82
CA PRO A 169 -2.09 5.27 -23.10
C PRO A 169 -0.92 5.10 -24.08
N GLU A 170 -0.57 6.16 -24.81
CA GLU A 170 0.61 6.17 -25.70
C GLU A 170 1.91 5.91 -24.91
N ASN A 171 2.00 6.51 -23.72
CA ASN A 171 3.09 6.31 -22.76
C ASN A 171 2.56 5.70 -21.47
N HIS A 172 3.27 4.72 -20.92
CA HIS A 172 2.91 4.10 -19.65
C HIS A 172 3.04 5.10 -18.49
N PHE A 173 2.18 4.95 -17.49
CA PHE A 173 2.24 5.77 -16.27
C PHE A 173 3.09 5.11 -15.19
N LEU A 174 3.97 5.89 -14.59
CA LEU A 174 4.87 5.51 -13.50
C LEU A 174 4.26 5.69 -12.12
N ALA A 175 3.34 6.64 -12.04
CA ALA A 175 2.59 6.94 -10.84
C ALA A 175 1.19 7.41 -11.24
N LEU A 176 0.22 6.95 -10.49
CA LEU A 176 -1.14 7.41 -10.48
C LEU A 176 -1.38 8.18 -9.17
N ALA A 177 -2.20 9.20 -9.25
CA ALA A 177 -2.71 9.90 -8.08
C ALA A 177 -4.21 10.12 -8.27
N THR A 178 -4.97 9.85 -7.21
CA THR A 178 -6.41 10.10 -7.18
C THR A 178 -6.71 11.19 -6.16
N CYS A 179 -7.64 12.08 -6.50
CA CYS A 179 -8.10 13.09 -5.55
C CYS A 179 -9.39 12.59 -4.92
N LEU A 180 -9.41 12.32 -3.61
CA LEU A 180 -10.64 11.81 -2.96
C LEU A 180 -11.81 12.81 -2.99
N GLY A 181 -11.54 14.10 -3.21
CA GLY A 181 -12.56 15.15 -3.27
C GLY A 181 -12.93 15.61 -4.69
N ARG A 182 -12.29 15.05 -5.74
CA ARG A 182 -12.57 15.37 -7.14
C ARG A 182 -12.42 14.11 -7.96
N ASP A 183 -13.40 13.80 -8.82
CA ASP A 183 -13.42 12.59 -9.65
C ASP A 183 -12.39 12.68 -10.81
N HIS A 184 -11.11 12.74 -10.43
CA HIS A 184 -9.98 12.94 -11.30
C HIS A 184 -8.86 11.97 -10.92
N ILE A 185 -8.31 11.35 -11.95
CA ILE A 185 -7.12 10.51 -11.89
C ILE A 185 -6.03 11.23 -12.68
N VAL A 186 -4.88 11.43 -12.06
CA VAL A 186 -3.71 12.03 -12.70
C VAL A 186 -2.64 10.97 -12.85
N GLY A 187 -2.13 10.79 -14.06
CA GLY A 187 -1.03 9.89 -14.37
C GLY A 187 0.24 10.67 -14.71
N LEU A 188 1.38 10.22 -14.18
CA LEU A 188 2.70 10.74 -14.51
C LEU A 188 3.41 9.78 -15.49
N SER A 189 3.88 10.29 -16.63
CA SER A 189 4.67 9.54 -17.62
C SER A 189 5.90 10.35 -18.06
N TYR A 190 6.95 9.67 -18.52
CA TYR A 190 8.07 10.34 -19.21
C TYR A 190 7.74 10.53 -20.69
N LYS A 191 8.29 11.59 -21.29
CA LYS A 191 8.30 11.80 -22.75
C LYS A 191 9.50 11.13 -23.39
#